data_AF-L7KQ15-F1
#
_entry.id   AF-L7KQ15-F1
#
_cell.length_a   1.000
_cell.length_b   1.000
_cell.length_c   1.000
_cell.angle_alpha   90.00
_cell.angle_beta   90.00
_cell.angle_gamma   90.00
#
_symmetry.space_group_name_H-M   'P 1'
#
loop_
_entity.id
_entity.type
_entity.pdbx_description
1 polymer ?
#
loop_
_entity_poly.entity_id
_entity_poly.type
_entity_poly.pdbx_seq_one_letter_code
_entity_poly.pdbx_strand_id
1 'polypeptide(L)' 'MATTKKPTYVSPSRVAEDLGVDARTVRRWISEGRLTAVRLSARCIRIDTAEVDRFVSQAARNIGPNSAA' A
#
# COMPACT_ATOMS: atom_id res chain seq x y z
N MET A 1 17.46 -11.11 -17.60
CA MET A 1 18.18 -10.73 -16.36
C MET A 1 17.23 -9.91 -15.51
N ALA A 2 16.78 -10.42 -14.36
CA ALA A 2 15.86 -9.69 -13.49
C ALA A 2 16.67 -8.73 -12.61
N THR A 3 16.52 -7.44 -12.83
CA THR A 3 17.07 -6.41 -11.95
C THR A 3 16.32 -6.47 -10.62
N THR A 4 16.93 -7.02 -9.58
CA THR A 4 16.35 -7.04 -8.24
C THR A 4 16.35 -5.60 -7.71
N LYS A 5 15.27 -4.85 -7.98
CA LYS A 5 15.05 -3.50 -7.45
C LYS A 5 15.09 -3.62 -5.92
N LYS A 6 16.00 -2.88 -5.26
CA LYS A 6 16.08 -2.90 -3.78
C LYS A 6 14.70 -2.59 -3.20
N PRO A 7 14.21 -3.36 -2.21
CA PRO A 7 12.92 -3.07 -1.58
C PRO A 7 13.01 -1.68 -0.97
N THR A 8 12.24 -0.76 -1.56
CA THR A 8 12.21 0.63 -1.12
C THR A 8 11.11 0.72 -0.09
N TYR A 9 11.52 0.83 1.18
CA TYR A 9 10.60 0.88 2.30
C TYR A 9 10.16 2.32 2.59
N VAL A 10 8.88 2.60 2.39
CA VAL A 10 8.28 3.92 2.61
C VAL A 10 7.43 3.93 3.88
N SER A 11 7.19 5.14 4.43
CA SER A 11 6.32 5.30 5.59
C SER A 11 4.85 5.29 5.18
N PRO A 12 3.92 4.97 6.09
CA PRO A 12 2.48 5.07 5.83
C PRO A 12 2.04 6.47 5.40
N SER A 13 2.67 7.51 5.95
CA SER A 13 2.40 8.89 5.55
C SER A 13 2.82 9.17 4.12
N ARG A 14 3.95 8.62 3.67
CA ARG A 14 4.39 8.81 2.28
C ARG A 14 3.47 8.11 1.29
N VAL A 15 3.04 6.88 1.61
CA VAL A 15 2.04 6.15 0.81
C VAL A 15 0.72 6.93 0.74
N ALA A 16 0.32 7.54 1.85
CA ALA A 16 -0.86 8.39 1.89
C ALA A 16 -0.75 9.60 0.95
N GLU A 17 0.38 10.30 0.96
CA GLU A 17 0.68 11.39 0.02
C GLU A 17 0.64 10.91 -1.44
N ASP A 18 1.34 9.81 -1.76
CA ASP A 18 1.46 9.30 -3.12
C ASP A 18 0.09 8.83 -3.68
N LEU A 19 -0.80 8.33 -2.82
CA LEU A 19 -2.15 7.87 -3.21
C LEU A 19 -3.24 8.94 -3.02
N GLY A 20 -2.93 10.11 -2.47
CA GLY A 20 -3.89 11.18 -2.18
C GLY A 20 -4.94 10.80 -1.12
N VAL A 21 -4.59 9.96 -0.15
CA VAL A 21 -5.49 9.51 0.94
C VAL A 21 -4.96 9.96 2.30
N ASP A 22 -5.81 9.88 3.33
CA ASP A 22 -5.36 10.15 4.70
C ASP A 22 -4.48 9.02 5.27
N ALA A 23 -3.46 9.36 6.07
CA ALA A 23 -2.57 8.40 6.70
C ALA A 23 -3.29 7.41 7.64
N ARG A 24 -4.43 7.80 8.24
CA ARG A 24 -5.30 6.91 9.01
C ARG A 24 -5.90 5.82 8.13
N THR A 25 -6.22 6.14 6.88
CA THR A 25 -6.75 5.16 5.91
C THR A 25 -5.70 4.10 5.59
N VAL A 26 -4.45 4.51 5.36
CA VAL A 26 -3.34 3.57 5.13
C VAL A 26 -3.13 2.68 6.36
N ARG A 27 -3.11 3.26 7.57
CA ARG A 27 -3.02 2.49 8.82
C ARG A 27 -4.18 1.52 9.00
N ARG A 28 -5.39 1.92 8.60
CA ARG A 28 -6.57 1.06 8.63
C ARG A 28 -6.41 -0.15 7.71
N TRP A 29 -5.94 0.04 6.48
CA TRP A 29 -5.67 -1.08 5.57
C TRP A 29 -4.63 -2.05 6.13
N ILE A 30 -3.61 -1.54 6.81
CA ILE A 30 -2.60 -2.38 7.49
C ILE A 30 -3.24 -3.14 8.66
N SER A 31 -4.05 -2.49 9.50
CA SER A 31 -4.72 -3.16 10.62
C SER A 31 -5.76 -4.20 10.17
N GLU A 32 -6.39 -3.98 9.02
CA GLU A 32 -7.32 -4.91 8.39
C GLU A 32 -6.58 -6.06 7.66
N GLY A 33 -5.25 -6.03 7.60
CA GLY A 33 -4.44 -7.03 6.87
C GLY A 33 -4.56 -6.93 5.34
N ARG A 34 -5.12 -5.83 4.82
CA ARG A 34 -5.30 -5.58 3.39
C ARG A 34 -4.02 -5.10 2.70
N LEU A 35 -3.15 -4.43 3.45
CA LEU A 35 -1.87 -3.91 2.99
C LEU A 35 -0.75 -4.47 3.87
N THR A 36 0.14 -5.27 3.29
CA THR A 36 1.26 -5.86 4.04
C THR A 36 2.27 -4.78 4.43
N ALA A 37 2.67 -4.76 5.69
CA ALA A 37 3.66 -3.82 6.20
C ALA A 37 4.62 -4.48 7.19
N VAL A 38 5.85 -4.00 7.20
CA VAL A 38 6.91 -4.40 8.14
C VAL A 38 6.86 -3.48 9.35
N ARG A 39 6.62 -4.07 10.52
CA ARG A 39 6.66 -3.34 11.80
C ARG A 39 8.05 -3.42 12.39
N LEU A 40 8.81 -2.32 12.32
CA LEU A 40 10.16 -2.21 12.87
C LEU A 40 10.13 -1.89 14.38
N SER A 41 9.09 -1.19 14.85
CA SER A 41 8.87 -0.88 16.26
C SER A 41 7.40 -0.53 16.51
N ALA A 42 7.00 -0.33 17.76
CA ALA A 42 5.62 0.03 18.13
C ALA A 42 5.11 1.29 17.40
N ARG A 43 6.01 2.21 17.02
CA ARG A 43 5.69 3.47 16.32
C ARG A 43 6.27 3.57 14.91
N CYS A 44 7.01 2.55 14.45
CA CYS A 44 7.69 2.58 13.16
C CYS A 44 7.21 1.43 12.29
N ILE A 45 6.38 1.78 11.30
CA ILE A 45 5.87 0.87 10.29
C ILE A 45 6.45 1.29 8.94
N ARG A 46 6.85 0.32 8.14
CA ARG A 46 7.36 0.51 6.79
C ARG A 46 6.59 -0.38 5.82
N ILE A 47 6.32 0.15 4.65
CA ILE A 47 5.58 -0.53 3.60
C ILE A 47 6.54 -0.67 2.42
N ASP A 48 6.60 -1.86 1.84
CA ASP A 48 7.35 -2.05 0.60
C ASP A 48 6.59 -1.38 -0.55
N THR A 49 7.26 -0.54 -1.32
CA THR A 49 6.70 0.05 -2.54
C THR A 49 6.09 -0.98 -3.50
N ALA A 50 6.69 -2.17 -3.63
CA ALA A 50 6.17 -3.20 -4.52
C ALA A 50 4.81 -3.75 -4.05
N GLU A 51 4.59 -3.77 -2.73
CA GLU A 51 3.31 -4.17 -2.16
C GLU A 51 2.24 -3.10 -2.37
N VAL A 52 2.61 -1.81 -2.30
CA VAL A 52 1.69 -0.71 -2.63
C VAL A 52 1.24 -0.81 -4.09
N ASP A 53 2.18 -1.01 -5.02
CA ASP A 53 1.89 -1.18 -6.45
C ASP A 53 0.96 -2.38 -6.71
N ARG A 54 1.22 -3.50 -6.02
CA ARG A 54 0.36 -4.69 -6.06
C ARG A 54 -1.04 -4.38 -5.55
N PHE A 55 -1.16 -3.70 -4.41
CA PHE A 55 -2.42 -3.36 -3.78
C PHE A 55 -3.28 -2.47 -4.69
N VAL A 56 -2.69 -1.43 -5.29
CA VAL A 56 -3.37 -0.55 -6.25
C VAL A 56 -3.80 -1.32 -7.50
N SER A 57 -2.91 -2.16 -8.05
CA SER A 57 -3.21 -2.99 -9.21
C SER A 57 -4.36 -3.97 -8.94
N GLN A 58 -4.43 -4.53 -7.74
CA GLN A 58 -5.52 -5.41 -7.32
C GLN A 58 -6.83 -4.64 -7.14
N ALA A 59 -6.78 -3.45 -6.52
CA ALA A 59 -7.96 -2.60 -6.35
C ALA A 59 -8.55 -2.20 -7.72
N ALA A 60 -7.70 -1.81 -8.69
CA ALA A 60 -8.13 -1.46 -10.04
C ALA A 60 -8.84 -2.62 -10.76
N ARG A 61 -8.39 -3.87 -10.55
CA ARG A 61 -9.05 -5.07 -11.10
C ARG A 61 -10.40 -5.36 -10.46
N ASN A 62 -10.55 -5.04 -9.18
CA ASN A 62 -11.81 -5.23 -8.46
C ASN A 62 -12.85 -4.16 -8.83
N ILE A 63 -12.43 -3.00 -9.35
CA ILE A 63 -13.28 -1.95 -9.92
C ILE A 63 -13.52 -2.25 -11.41
N GLY A 64 -13.96 -3.48 -11.72
CA GLY A 64 -14.42 -3.84 -13.06
C GLY A 64 -15.65 -3.03 -13.48
N PRO A 65 -16.00 -2.99 -14.79
CA PRO A 65 -16.95 -2.04 -15.39
C PRO A 65 -18.42 -2.39 -15.06
N ASN A 66 -18.80 -2.38 -13.79
CA ASN A 66 -20.18 -2.53 -13.36
C ASN A 66 -20.47 -1.62 -12.15
N SER A 67 -20.61 -0.32 -12.41
CA SER A 67 -21.14 0.65 -11.43
C SER A 67 -22.07 1.69 -12.09
N ALA A 68 -22.58 1.38 -13.28
CA ALA A 68 -23.62 2.13 -13.97
C ALA A 68 -24.71 1.14 -14.39
N ALA A 69 -25.62 0.82 -13.49
CA ALA A 69 -26.88 0.15 -13.75
C ALA A 69 -27.98 0.85 -12.95
#